data_AF-A0AAD4FHC6-F1
#
_entry.id   AF-A0AAD4FHC6-F1
#
_cell.length_a   1.000
_cell.length_b   1.000
_cell.length_c   1.000
_cell.angle_alpha   90.00
_cell.angle_beta   90.00
_cell.angle_gamma   90.00
#
_symmetry.space_group_name_H-M   'P 1'
#
loop_
_entity.id
_entity.type
_entity.pdbx_description
1 polymer ?
#
loop_
_entity_poly.entity_id
_entity_poly.type
_entity_poly.pdbx_seq_one_letter_code
_entity_poly.pdbx_strand_id
1 'polypeptide(L)'
;MELRNGKAFGAWERLSRREADLRTLRNQQASPLLRLPGEIRNAIYEYALGGHHIYLNEHYPKLRSILIRSVDGEQVSKHHLFALGNTCRQTYSESAVMLLSLNEILGYFWSTIEHRRCARFTPSQRDAIRNISVLICCFRHFKSDETKIIDTFGGLQRITLVATGSQYNESLLIDVTNIDRMN
;
A
#
# COMPACT_ATOMS: atom_id res chain seq x y z
N MET A 1 20.06 15.18 44.92
CA MET A 1 19.36 13.90 44.71
C MET A 1 17.89 14.23 44.50
N GLU A 2 17.26 13.52 43.58
CA GLU A 2 15.84 13.58 43.18
C GLU A 2 15.41 14.62 42.14
N LEU A 3 14.98 14.04 41.02
CA LEU A 3 14.36 14.59 39.83
C LEU A 3 12.87 14.83 40.09
N ARG A 4 12.27 15.85 39.46
CA ARG A 4 10.93 15.74 38.83
C ARG A 4 10.55 17.01 38.07
N ASN A 5 11.16 17.21 36.90
CA ASN A 5 10.52 18.03 35.88
C ASN A 5 9.56 17.14 35.09
N GLY A 6 8.28 17.28 35.39
CA GLY A 6 7.19 16.72 34.60
C GLY A 6 7.23 17.30 33.19
N LYS A 7 7.81 16.57 32.25
CA LYS A 7 7.56 16.80 30.83
C LYS A 7 6.32 16.02 30.45
N ALA A 8 5.25 16.77 30.18
CA ALA A 8 4.03 16.28 29.61
C ALA A 8 4.34 15.44 28.34
N PHE A 9 3.83 14.21 28.33
CA PHE A 9 3.62 13.42 27.13
C PHE A 9 2.75 14.24 26.16
N GLY A 10 3.31 14.70 25.03
CA GLY A 10 2.48 15.19 23.92
C GLY A 10 2.93 16.42 23.14
N ALA A 11 4.11 17.00 23.37
CA ALA A 11 4.65 18.05 22.49
C ALA A 11 5.65 17.42 21.51
N TRP A 12 5.22 17.10 20.29
CA TRP A 12 6.15 16.86 19.18
C TRP A 12 6.87 18.18 18.88
N GLU A 13 8.01 18.39 19.51
CA GLU A 13 8.86 19.54 19.26
C GLU A 13 9.24 19.53 17.77
N ARG A 14 8.68 20.50 17.04
CA ARG A 14 8.93 20.65 15.60
C ARG A 14 10.40 20.98 15.45
N LEU A 15 11.19 20.01 14.97
CA LEU A 15 12.61 20.23 14.65
C LEU A 15 12.73 21.47 13.77
N SER A 16 13.66 22.35 14.13
CA SER A 16 14.03 23.47 13.25
C SER A 16 14.54 22.92 11.91
N ARG A 17 14.42 23.70 10.82
CA ARG A 17 14.93 23.30 9.50
C ARG A 17 16.40 22.85 9.58
N ARG A 18 17.22 23.60 10.32
CA ARG A 18 18.64 23.31 10.53
C ARG A 18 18.88 21.94 11.17
N GLU A 19 18.10 21.55 12.17
CA GLU A 19 18.23 20.22 12.80
C GLU A 19 17.78 19.10 11.86
N ALA A 20 16.76 19.34 11.04
CA ALA A 20 16.33 18.40 10.01
C ALA A 20 17.41 18.19 8.94
N ASP A 21 18.07 19.28 8.51
CA ASP A 21 19.16 19.23 7.54
C ASP A 21 20.38 18.47 8.10
N LEU A 22 20.76 18.74 9.35
CA LEU A 22 21.84 18.02 10.03
C LEU A 22 21.56 16.52 10.17
N ARG A 23 20.30 16.13 10.47
CA ARG A 23 19.90 14.72 10.51
C ARG A 23 19.96 14.09 9.12
N THR A 24 19.56 14.81 8.09
CA THR A 24 19.61 14.33 6.71
C THR A 24 21.05 14.08 6.27
N LEU A 25 21.95 15.04 6.52
CA LEU A 25 23.38 14.90 6.21
C LEU A 25 24.00 13.71 6.97
N ARG A 26 23.72 13.59 8.27
CA ARG A 26 24.20 12.45 9.06
C ARG A 26 23.70 11.12 8.51
N ASN A 27 22.41 11.03 8.14
CA ASN A 27 21.84 9.81 7.59
C ASN A 27 22.49 9.44 6.25
N GLN A 28 22.76 10.42 5.37
CA GLN A 28 23.45 10.19 4.10
C GLN A 28 24.88 9.68 4.31
N GLN A 29 25.59 10.15 5.34
CA GLN A 29 26.96 9.72 5.62
C GLN A 29 27.02 8.36 6.34
N ALA A 30 26.11 8.12 7.29
CA ALA A 30 26.16 6.95 8.16
C ALA A 30 25.37 5.74 7.63
N SER A 31 24.32 5.95 6.84
CA SER A 31 23.48 4.87 6.34
C SER A 31 24.14 4.18 5.14
N PRO A 32 24.42 2.87 5.20
CA PRO A 32 24.88 2.12 4.03
C PRO A 32 23.92 2.24 2.85
N LEU A 33 22.60 2.21 3.11
CA LEU A 33 21.56 2.33 2.10
C LEU A 33 21.56 3.70 1.41
N LEU A 34 21.68 4.79 2.17
CA LEU A 34 21.59 6.15 1.61
C LEU A 34 22.88 6.62 0.91
N ARG A 35 23.99 5.88 1.07
CA ARG A 35 25.22 6.08 0.29
C ARG A 35 25.17 5.44 -1.10
N LEU A 36 24.23 4.52 -1.33
CA LEU A 36 24.07 3.88 -2.64
C LEU A 36 23.49 4.89 -3.64
N PRO A 37 23.82 4.77 -4.94
CA PRO A 37 23.13 5.50 -6.01
C PRO A 37 21.61 5.28 -5.97
N GLY A 38 20.85 6.26 -6.46
CA GLY A 38 19.38 6.22 -6.42
C GLY A 38 18.78 5.01 -7.12
N GLU A 39 19.40 4.57 -8.21
CA GLU A 39 19.02 3.40 -9.00
C GLU A 39 19.09 2.12 -8.17
N ILE A 40 20.18 1.95 -7.40
CA ILE A 40 20.36 0.79 -6.52
C ILE A 40 19.36 0.84 -5.36
N ARG A 41 19.09 2.03 -4.81
CA ARG A 41 18.06 2.19 -3.77
C ARG A 41 16.68 1.81 -4.29
N ASN A 42 16.32 2.26 -5.49
CA ASN A 42 15.04 1.90 -6.13
C ASN A 42 14.91 0.40 -6.32
N ALA A 43 15.96 -0.27 -6.81
CA ALA A 43 15.96 -1.73 -6.93
C ALA A 43 15.74 -2.42 -5.57
N ILE A 44 16.42 -1.96 -4.51
CA ILE A 44 16.21 -2.48 -3.15
C ILE A 44 14.76 -2.25 -2.68
N TYR A 45 14.20 -1.06 -2.94
CA TYR A 45 12.82 -0.75 -2.58
C TYR A 45 11.82 -1.61 -3.35
N GLU A 46 12.10 -1.93 -4.60
CA GLU A 46 11.28 -2.85 -5.40
C GLU A 46 11.19 -4.23 -4.76
N TYR A 47 12.33 -4.80 -4.35
CA TYR A 47 12.35 -6.07 -3.63
C TYR A 47 11.71 -6.00 -2.24
N ALA A 48 11.89 -4.89 -1.53
CA ALA A 48 11.40 -4.76 -0.16
C ALA A 48 9.91 -4.44 -0.05
N LEU A 49 9.34 -3.78 -1.06
CA LEU A 49 7.96 -3.26 -1.03
C LEU A 49 7.04 -3.92 -2.04
N GLY A 50 7.55 -4.57 -3.08
CA GLY A 50 6.75 -5.19 -4.13
C GLY A 50 6.37 -6.64 -3.84
N GLY A 51 5.58 -7.23 -4.73
CA GLY A 51 5.23 -8.66 -4.66
C GLY A 51 4.19 -8.98 -3.58
N HIS A 52 3.27 -8.05 -3.32
CA HIS A 52 2.19 -8.24 -2.36
C HIS A 52 0.80 -8.00 -2.97
N HIS A 53 -0.16 -8.70 -2.38
CA HIS A 53 -1.59 -8.57 -2.59
C HIS A 53 -2.19 -7.78 -1.43
N ILE A 54 -2.72 -6.60 -1.72
CA ILE A 54 -3.30 -5.67 -0.73
C ILE A 54 -4.83 -5.77 -0.82
N TYR A 55 -5.44 -6.46 0.13
CA TYR A 55 -6.88 -6.67 0.18
C TYR A 55 -7.59 -5.54 0.92
N LEU A 56 -8.48 -4.88 0.21
CA LEU A 56 -9.45 -3.96 0.77
C LEU A 56 -10.64 -4.79 1.29
N ASN A 57 -10.77 -4.88 2.61
CA ASN A 57 -11.80 -5.71 3.23
C ASN A 57 -13.10 -4.91 3.41
N GLU A 58 -14.12 -5.16 2.59
CA GLU A 58 -15.39 -4.42 2.62
C GLU A 58 -16.12 -4.51 3.97
N HIS A 59 -15.95 -5.63 4.70
CA HIS A 59 -16.66 -5.89 5.96
C HIS A 59 -16.06 -5.18 7.18
N TYR A 60 -14.88 -4.57 7.06
CA TYR A 60 -14.26 -3.82 8.16
C TYR A 60 -13.92 -2.38 7.74
N PRO A 61 -14.83 -1.40 7.89
CA PRO A 61 -14.72 -0.04 7.33
C PRO A 61 -13.51 0.79 7.81
N LYS A 62 -12.77 0.34 8.82
CA LYS A 62 -11.55 1.00 9.31
C LYS A 62 -10.39 0.74 8.34
N LEU A 63 -9.74 1.77 7.80
CA LEU A 63 -8.48 1.66 7.01
C LEU A 63 -7.40 0.77 7.67
N ARG A 64 -7.48 0.57 9.00
CA ARG A 64 -6.64 -0.35 9.77
C ARG A 64 -6.89 -1.83 9.49
N SER A 65 -7.86 -2.21 8.67
CA SER A 65 -8.26 -3.61 8.39
C SER A 65 -7.78 -4.16 7.04
N ILE A 66 -6.83 -3.48 6.37
CA ILE A 66 -6.21 -4.02 5.15
C ILE A 66 -5.58 -5.39 5.46
N LEU A 67 -5.79 -6.40 4.63
CA LEU A 67 -5.03 -7.64 4.71
C LEU A 67 -3.94 -7.60 3.64
N ILE A 68 -2.74 -8.04 3.99
CA ILE A 68 -1.60 -8.06 3.07
C ILE A 68 -1.09 -9.48 3.01
N ARG A 69 -0.95 -10.00 1.80
CA ARG A 69 -0.32 -11.30 1.54
C ARG A 69 0.85 -11.14 0.59
N SER A 70 1.86 -11.98 0.71
CA SER A 70 2.84 -12.16 -0.37
C SER A 70 2.16 -12.86 -1.56
N VAL A 71 2.82 -12.81 -2.72
CA VAL A 71 2.44 -13.63 -3.88
C VAL A 71 2.35 -15.12 -3.56
N ASP A 72 3.10 -15.60 -2.57
CA ASP A 72 3.07 -16.99 -2.09
C ASP A 72 1.89 -17.28 -1.14
N GLY A 73 1.05 -16.27 -0.84
CA GLY A 73 -0.14 -16.40 0.01
C GLY A 73 0.10 -16.14 1.50
N GLU A 74 1.35 -16.00 1.93
CA GLU A 74 1.72 -15.78 3.34
C GLU A 74 1.28 -14.41 3.83
N GLN A 75 0.73 -14.35 5.04
CA GLN A 75 0.28 -13.08 5.61
C GLN A 75 1.47 -12.20 6.02
N VAL A 76 1.50 -10.97 5.50
CA VAL A 76 2.58 -10.02 5.77
C VAL A 76 2.15 -9.00 6.82
N SER A 77 3.02 -8.76 7.80
CA SER A 77 2.83 -7.71 8.79
C SER A 77 2.87 -6.33 8.14
N LYS A 78 1.84 -5.52 8.41
CA LYS A 78 1.81 -4.10 8.01
C LYS A 78 3.01 -3.34 8.52
N HIS A 79 3.42 -3.63 9.76
CA HIS A 79 4.55 -2.94 10.36
C HIS A 79 5.83 -3.17 9.58
N HIS A 80 6.04 -4.38 9.04
CA HIS A 80 7.21 -4.68 8.21
C HIS A 80 7.15 -3.94 6.88
N LEU A 81 5.99 -3.96 6.21
CA LEU A 81 5.85 -3.34 4.90
C LEU A 81 5.99 -1.81 4.95
N PHE A 82 5.46 -1.17 5.98
CA PHE A 82 5.60 0.28 6.17
C PHE A 82 6.89 0.67 6.93
N ALA A 83 7.70 -0.28 7.39
CA ALA A 83 8.89 0.00 8.21
C ALA A 83 9.86 0.94 7.49
N LEU A 84 10.11 0.69 6.20
CA LEU A 84 11.05 1.46 5.41
C LEU A 84 10.69 2.96 5.39
N GLY A 85 9.43 3.29 5.10
CA GLY A 85 8.95 4.68 5.09
C GLY A 85 8.92 5.32 6.49
N ASN A 86 8.94 4.53 7.56
CA ASN A 86 8.95 5.04 8.94
C ASN A 86 10.36 5.32 9.48
N THR A 87 11.43 4.96 8.75
CA THR A 87 12.82 5.14 9.22
C THR A 87 13.28 6.59 9.13
N CYS A 88 13.19 7.22 7.95
CA CYS A 88 13.57 8.62 7.75
C CYS A 88 12.75 9.28 6.62
N ARG A 89 12.82 10.61 6.54
CA ARG A 89 12.06 11.38 5.53
C ARG A 89 12.51 11.08 4.11
N GLN A 90 13.79 10.77 3.90
CA GLN A 90 14.34 10.49 2.58
C GLN A 90 13.80 9.15 2.04
N THR A 91 13.89 8.08 2.83
CA THR A 91 13.32 6.78 2.43
C THR A 91 11.80 6.88 2.24
N TYR A 92 11.11 7.63 3.09
CA TYR A 92 9.68 7.92 2.89
C TYR A 92 9.40 8.60 1.55
N SER A 93 10.09 9.70 1.23
CA SER A 93 9.84 10.43 -0.02
C SER A 93 10.16 9.62 -1.26
N GLU A 94 11.17 8.75 -1.20
CA GLU A 94 11.56 7.90 -2.33
C GLU A 94 10.61 6.70 -2.50
N SER A 95 10.08 6.14 -1.41
CA SER A 95 9.40 4.83 -1.44
C SER A 95 7.90 4.85 -1.20
N ALA A 96 7.32 5.93 -0.66
CA ALA A 96 5.92 5.95 -0.23
C ALA A 96 4.91 5.64 -1.36
N VAL A 97 5.23 6.07 -2.58
CA VAL A 97 4.38 5.81 -3.76
C VAL A 97 4.62 4.43 -4.34
N MET A 98 5.84 3.88 -4.17
CA MET A 98 6.23 2.58 -4.72
C MET A 98 5.36 1.44 -4.19
N LEU A 99 4.92 1.55 -2.93
CA LEU A 99 4.01 0.59 -2.34
C LEU A 99 2.70 0.42 -3.13
N LEU A 100 2.18 1.50 -3.73
CA LEU A 100 0.95 1.43 -4.53
C LEU A 100 1.24 1.00 -5.97
N SER A 101 2.40 1.37 -6.53
CA SER A 101 2.74 1.06 -7.92
C SER A 101 3.26 -0.35 -8.14
N LEU A 102 3.85 -0.97 -7.11
CA LEU A 102 4.50 -2.29 -7.21
C LEU A 102 3.61 -3.45 -6.74
N ASN A 103 2.47 -3.16 -6.14
CA ASN A 103 1.58 -4.18 -5.56
C ASN A 103 0.23 -4.20 -6.27
N GLU A 104 -0.46 -5.32 -6.11
CA GLU A 104 -1.81 -5.48 -6.63
C GLU A 104 -2.83 -5.17 -5.52
N ILE A 105 -3.82 -4.35 -5.85
CA ILE A 105 -4.91 -4.02 -4.92
C ILE A 105 -6.11 -4.89 -5.26
N LEU A 106 -6.62 -5.60 -4.26
CA LEU A 106 -7.77 -6.50 -4.40
C LEU A 106 -8.95 -5.97 -3.62
N GLY A 107 -10.14 -6.07 -4.19
CA GLY A 107 -11.35 -5.63 -3.51
C GLY A 107 -12.62 -5.81 -4.32
N TYR A 108 -13.74 -5.54 -3.64
CA TYR A 108 -15.09 -5.56 -4.20
C TYR A 108 -15.44 -4.18 -4.75
N PHE A 109 -14.87 -3.83 -5.90
CA PHE A 109 -14.93 -2.48 -6.47
C PHE A 109 -16.29 -2.06 -7.07
N TRP A 110 -17.33 -2.89 -6.97
CA TRP A 110 -18.73 -2.47 -7.19
C TRP A 110 -19.39 -1.94 -5.91
N SER A 111 -18.81 -2.22 -4.73
CA SER A 111 -19.41 -1.80 -3.48
C SER A 111 -19.25 -0.28 -3.31
N THR A 112 -20.32 0.38 -2.86
CA THR A 112 -20.25 1.82 -2.51
C THR A 112 -19.25 2.11 -1.39
N ILE A 113 -18.87 1.09 -0.62
CA ILE A 113 -17.86 1.18 0.43
C ILE A 113 -16.48 1.28 -0.20
N GLU A 114 -16.15 0.40 -1.15
CA GLU A 114 -14.86 0.44 -1.84
C GLU A 114 -14.72 1.69 -2.69
N HIS A 115 -15.76 2.13 -3.41
CA HIS A 115 -15.71 3.42 -4.11
C HIS A 115 -15.40 4.59 -3.16
N ARG A 116 -16.05 4.65 -1.99
CA ARG A 116 -15.77 5.67 -0.98
C ARG A 116 -14.37 5.57 -0.41
N ARG A 117 -13.81 4.36 -0.27
CA ARG A 117 -12.42 4.18 0.15
C ARG A 117 -11.45 4.65 -0.91
N CYS A 118 -11.71 4.33 -2.17
CA CYS A 118 -10.87 4.75 -3.27
C CYS A 118 -10.82 6.28 -3.38
N ALA A 119 -11.93 6.97 -3.08
CA ALA A 119 -11.98 8.43 -2.99
C ALA A 119 -11.11 9.03 -1.86
N ARG A 120 -10.67 8.23 -0.87
CA ARG A 120 -9.77 8.68 0.21
C ARG A 120 -8.30 8.69 -0.19
N PHE A 121 -7.92 7.98 -1.25
CA PHE A 121 -6.58 8.13 -1.81
C PHE A 121 -6.42 9.53 -2.38
N THR A 122 -5.25 10.13 -2.21
CA THR A 122 -4.91 11.38 -2.89
C THR A 122 -4.84 11.14 -4.40
N PRO A 123 -4.96 12.19 -5.26
CA PRO A 123 -4.80 12.03 -6.70
C PRO A 123 -3.51 11.29 -7.08
N SER A 124 -2.38 11.71 -6.51
CA SER A 124 -1.09 11.04 -6.75
C SER A 124 -1.05 9.58 -6.30
N GLN A 125 -1.79 9.21 -5.25
CA GLN A 125 -1.91 7.80 -4.85
C GLN A 125 -2.75 7.00 -5.84
N ARG A 126 -3.83 7.59 -6.37
CA ARG A 126 -4.67 6.92 -7.38
C ARG A 126 -3.93 6.73 -8.70
N ASP A 127 -3.14 7.73 -9.12
CA ASP A 127 -2.30 7.66 -10.31
C ASP A 127 -1.12 6.69 -10.15
N ALA A 128 -0.74 6.38 -8.91
CA ALA A 128 0.30 5.40 -8.63
C ALA A 128 -0.20 3.95 -8.72
N ILE A 129 -1.50 3.72 -8.56
CA ILE A 129 -2.08 2.37 -8.57
C ILE A 129 -2.14 1.87 -10.00
N ARG A 130 -1.38 0.81 -10.28
CA ARG A 130 -1.22 0.24 -11.64
C ARG A 130 -1.96 -1.06 -11.86
N ASN A 131 -2.07 -1.89 -10.82
CA ASN A 131 -2.64 -3.23 -10.91
C ASN A 131 -3.78 -3.38 -9.90
N ILE A 132 -4.96 -3.74 -10.40
CA ILE A 132 -6.13 -4.01 -9.56
C ILE A 132 -6.72 -5.37 -9.92
N SER A 133 -7.09 -6.12 -8.88
CA SER A 133 -7.88 -7.34 -8.97
C SER A 133 -9.27 -7.09 -8.41
N VAL A 134 -10.27 -7.15 -9.28
CA VAL A 134 -11.68 -7.03 -8.90
C VAL A 134 -12.18 -8.43 -8.55
N LEU A 135 -12.33 -8.67 -7.25
CA LEU A 135 -12.93 -9.90 -6.73
C LEU A 135 -14.40 -9.89 -7.13
N ILE A 136 -14.91 -10.78 -7.99
CA ILE A 136 -16.30 -10.88 -8.48
C ILE A 136 -17.00 -12.13 -7.95
N CYS A 137 -18.16 -11.98 -7.28
CA CYS A 137 -18.98 -13.14 -6.92
C CYS A 137 -19.94 -13.56 -8.05
N CYS A 138 -20.26 -12.63 -8.97
CA CYS A 138 -20.97 -12.91 -10.21
C CYS A 138 -20.67 -11.81 -11.25
N PHE A 139 -20.72 -12.14 -12.54
CA PHE A 139 -20.37 -11.22 -13.63
C PHE A 139 -21.28 -9.97 -13.70
N ARG A 140 -22.51 -10.08 -13.17
CA ARG A 140 -23.49 -8.98 -13.16
C ARG A 140 -23.01 -7.78 -12.34
N HIS A 141 -22.22 -7.99 -11.27
CA HIS A 141 -21.72 -6.89 -10.44
C HIS A 141 -20.63 -6.07 -11.12
N PHE A 142 -19.96 -6.59 -12.15
CA PHE A 142 -18.86 -5.87 -12.80
C PHE A 142 -19.34 -4.95 -13.93
N LYS A 143 -20.28 -5.42 -14.76
CA LYS A 143 -20.72 -4.83 -16.06
C LYS A 143 -21.38 -3.43 -15.99
N SER A 144 -21.36 -2.76 -14.85
CA SER A 144 -21.88 -1.40 -14.68
C SER A 144 -20.95 -0.45 -13.95
N ASP A 145 -19.86 -0.98 -13.40
CA ASP A 145 -18.94 -0.25 -12.52
C ASP A 145 -17.51 -0.20 -13.09
N GLU A 146 -17.27 -0.79 -14.26
CA GLU A 146 -15.96 -0.78 -14.92
C GLU A 146 -15.46 0.64 -15.19
N THR A 147 -16.36 1.55 -15.62
CA THR A 147 -16.03 2.94 -15.90
C THR A 147 -15.64 3.69 -14.63
N LYS A 148 -16.31 3.41 -13.50
CA LYS A 148 -15.98 4.06 -12.22
C LYS A 148 -14.58 3.70 -11.75
N ILE A 149 -14.12 2.46 -11.98
CA ILE A 149 -12.76 2.04 -11.61
C ILE A 149 -11.74 2.78 -12.48
N ILE A 150 -11.97 2.81 -13.79
CA ILE A 150 -11.11 3.49 -14.76
C ILE A 150 -11.05 5.00 -14.46
N ASP A 151 -12.17 5.64 -14.15
CA ASP A 151 -12.25 7.06 -13.82
C ASP A 151 -11.60 7.38 -12.47
N THR A 152 -11.59 6.43 -11.54
CA THR A 152 -11.01 6.63 -10.20
C THR A 152 -9.48 6.55 -10.24
N PHE A 153 -8.92 5.62 -11.03
CA PHE A 153 -7.49 5.32 -11.02
C PHE A 153 -6.87 5.63 -12.39
N GLY A 154 -6.33 6.84 -12.54
CA GLY A 154 -5.71 7.29 -13.79
C GLY A 154 -4.44 6.55 -14.20
N GLY A 155 -3.82 5.81 -13.28
CA GLY A 155 -2.57 5.08 -13.49
C GLY A 155 -2.70 3.61 -13.89
N LEU A 156 -3.92 3.13 -14.12
CA LEU A 156 -4.16 1.70 -14.33
C LEU A 156 -3.46 1.17 -15.59
N GLN A 157 -2.78 0.05 -15.40
CA GLN A 157 -2.14 -0.73 -16.46
C GLN A 157 -2.77 -2.12 -16.60
N ARG A 158 -3.36 -2.64 -15.52
CA ARG A 158 -3.96 -3.98 -15.49
C ARG A 158 -5.18 -4.02 -14.58
N ILE A 159 -6.25 -4.62 -15.10
CA ILE A 159 -7.44 -4.99 -14.33
C ILE A 159 -7.61 -6.50 -14.49
N THR A 160 -7.59 -7.23 -13.38
CA THR A 160 -7.82 -8.67 -13.31
C THR A 160 -9.20 -8.92 -12.71
N LEU A 161 -9.97 -9.83 -13.28
CA LEU A 161 -11.24 -10.27 -12.72
C LEU A 161 -11.03 -11.60 -12.00
N VAL A 162 -11.28 -11.62 -10.69
CA VAL A 162 -11.05 -12.81 -9.86
C VAL A 162 -12.41 -13.33 -9.41
N ALA A 163 -12.83 -14.46 -9.97
CA ALA A 163 -14.07 -15.11 -9.55
C ALA A 163 -13.92 -15.64 -8.11
N THR A 164 -14.68 -15.10 -7.17
CA THR A 164 -14.78 -15.67 -5.83
C THR A 164 -15.83 -16.77 -5.88
N GLY A 165 -15.41 -18.02 -5.68
CA GLY A 165 -16.31 -19.15 -5.48
C GLY A 165 -17.34 -18.77 -4.41
N SER A 166 -18.61 -19.01 -4.69
CA SER A 166 -19.73 -18.49 -3.91
C SER A 166 -19.57 -18.72 -2.39
N GLN A 167 -19.94 -17.67 -1.63
CA GLN A 167 -20.32 -17.64 -0.20
C GLN A 167 -19.21 -17.38 0.82
N TYR A 168 -19.41 -16.28 1.57
CA TYR A 168 -19.24 -16.17 3.02
C TYR A 168 -18.27 -17.17 3.69
N ASN A 169 -16.99 -17.13 3.34
CA ASN A 169 -15.97 -17.83 4.11
C ASN A 169 -15.11 -16.81 4.85
N GLU A 170 -15.27 -16.80 6.18
CA GLU A 170 -14.43 -16.08 7.15
C GLU A 170 -12.94 -16.47 7.08
N SER A 171 -12.61 -17.47 6.27
CA SER A 171 -11.26 -17.83 5.85
C SER A 171 -11.05 -17.38 4.40
N LEU A 172 -10.46 -16.19 4.20
CA LEU A 172 -9.90 -15.70 2.94
C LEU A 172 -8.71 -16.59 2.49
N LEU A 173 -8.99 -17.87 2.21
CA LEU A 173 -8.25 -18.74 1.30
C LEU A 173 -8.85 -18.49 -0.08
N ILE A 174 -8.50 -17.35 -0.67
CA ILE A 174 -8.77 -17.12 -2.08
C ILE A 174 -7.69 -17.94 -2.79
N ASP A 175 -8.07 -19.12 -3.29
CA ASP A 175 -7.33 -19.78 -4.36
C ASP A 175 -7.38 -18.82 -5.55
N VAL A 176 -6.30 -18.06 -5.72
CA VAL A 176 -6.11 -17.21 -6.90
C VAL A 176 -5.77 -18.17 -8.03
N THR A 177 -6.78 -18.73 -8.68
CA THR A 177 -6.57 -19.32 -10.00
C THR A 177 -6.16 -18.18 -10.93
N ASN A 178 -4.85 -18.10 -11.22
CA ASN A 178 -4.32 -17.28 -12.30
C ASN A 178 -5.07 -17.68 -13.58
N ILE A 179 -5.98 -16.82 -14.04
CA ILE A 179 -6.46 -16.90 -15.42
C ILE A 179 -5.34 -16.30 -16.26
N ASP A 180 -4.34 -17.13 -16.55
CA ASP A 180 -3.34 -16.82 -17.56
C ASP A 180 -4.03 -16.66 -18.92
N ARG A 181 -3.55 -15.66 -19.66
CA ARG A 181 -4.01 -15.21 -20.97
C ARG A 181 -4.47 -16.37 -21.87
N MET A 182 -5.75 -16.41 -22.22
CA MET A 182 -6.17 -17.05 -23.46
C MET A 182 -5.83 -16.11 -24.61
N ASN A 183 -4.78 -16.46 -25.36
CA ASN A 183 -4.62 -16.05 -26.75
C ASN A 183 -5.68 -16.75 -27.61
#